data_AF-A0A4V3UP12-F1
#
_entry.id   AF-A0A4V3UP12-F1
#
_cell.length_a   1.000
_cell.length_b   1.000
_cell.length_c   1.000
_cell.angle_alpha   90.00
_cell.angle_beta   90.00
_cell.angle_gamma   90.00
#
_symmetry.space_group_name_H-M   'P 1'
#
loop_
_entity.id
_entity.type
_entity.pdbx_description
1 polymer ?
#
loop_
_entity_poly.entity_id
_entity_poly.type
_entity_poly.pdbx_seq_one_letter_code
_entity_poly.pdbx_strand_id
1 'polypeptide(L)'
;MAVTYNTTWITELWALFGIGTFIILMRLVFRWRMLGLRGLAGDDYTCIPILACHVVNATGAYLVAQYGNNADFDQDEINMMTDEQAARLIVGSKWEIALAFIYSALLWFLKANMLFLSWRLTRSLTWHNHLILWIAGIIFLSYLGVVLTIVFNCYPPYLYWQIKPLPPMRCIQAPVIFGVVFGLNVM
;
A
#
# COMPACT_ATOMS: atom_id res chain seq x y z
N MET A 1 -19.02 5.41 -19.64
CA MET A 1 -17.83 4.98 -20.39
C MET A 1 -16.96 4.16 -19.46
N ALA A 2 -16.34 3.08 -19.92
CA ALA A 2 -15.41 2.29 -19.08
C ALA A 2 -13.99 2.76 -19.40
N VAL A 3 -13.18 3.06 -18.37
CA VAL A 3 -11.76 3.32 -18.53
C VAL A 3 -11.12 2.05 -19.10
N THR A 4 -10.73 2.08 -20.37
CA THR A 4 -10.07 0.95 -21.01
C THR A 4 -8.60 0.95 -20.61
N TYR A 5 -8.25 0.25 -19.54
CA TYR A 5 -6.85 0.00 -19.22
C TYR A 5 -6.23 -0.83 -20.35
N ASN A 6 -5.12 -0.33 -20.92
CA ASN A 6 -4.41 -1.03 -21.98
C ASN A 6 -3.93 -2.41 -21.48
N THR A 7 -3.98 -3.41 -22.35
CA THR A 7 -3.47 -4.77 -22.09
C THR A 7 -2.02 -4.77 -21.62
N THR A 8 -1.23 -3.77 -22.03
CA THR A 8 0.13 -3.51 -21.56
C THR A 8 0.20 -3.32 -20.05
N TRP A 9 -0.65 -2.48 -19.45
CA TRP A 9 -0.63 -2.21 -18.01
C TRP A 9 -0.94 -3.47 -17.18
N ILE A 10 -1.91 -4.26 -17.62
CA ILE A 10 -2.26 -5.53 -16.96
C ILE A 10 -1.07 -6.48 -16.99
N THR A 11 -0.38 -6.56 -18.13
CA THR A 11 0.81 -7.40 -18.30
C THR A 11 1.95 -6.94 -17.38
N GLU A 12 2.21 -5.64 -17.32
CA GLU A 12 3.19 -5.05 -16.44
C GLU A 12 2.88 -5.32 -14.96
N LEU A 13 1.63 -5.15 -14.54
CA LEU A 13 1.17 -5.41 -13.17
C LEU A 13 1.47 -6.85 -12.75
N TRP A 14 1.07 -7.84 -13.55
CA TRP A 14 1.26 -9.25 -13.21
C TRP A 14 2.72 -9.70 -13.33
N ALA A 15 3.48 -9.14 -14.27
CA ALA A 15 4.92 -9.39 -14.38
C ALA A 15 5.66 -8.88 -13.14
N LEU A 16 5.41 -7.64 -12.72
CA LEU A 16 6.00 -7.05 -11.52
C LEU A 16 5.57 -7.78 -10.24
N PHE A 17 4.30 -8.19 -10.17
CA PHE A 17 3.81 -9.02 -9.07
C PHE A 17 4.56 -10.36 -8.99
N GLY A 18 4.74 -11.04 -10.12
CA GLY A 18 5.46 -12.31 -10.21
C GLY A 18 6.93 -12.17 -9.78
N ILE A 19 7.63 -11.15 -10.30
CA ILE A 19 9.02 -10.85 -9.92
C ILE A 19 9.12 -10.54 -8.42
N GLY A 20 8.27 -9.66 -7.90
CA GLY A 20 8.26 -9.30 -6.48
C GLY A 20 8.00 -10.51 -5.57
N THR A 21 7.02 -11.34 -5.93
CA THR A 21 6.70 -12.58 -5.20
C THR A 21 7.87 -13.55 -5.22
N PHE A 22 8.52 -13.73 -6.38
CA PHE A 22 9.71 -14.56 -6.50
C PHE A 22 10.84 -14.09 -5.57
N ILE A 23 11.11 -12.78 -5.52
CA ILE A 23 12.15 -12.21 -4.63
C ILE A 23 11.81 -12.45 -3.15
N ILE A 24 10.55 -12.25 -2.75
CA ILE A 24 10.12 -12.46 -1.36
C ILE A 24 10.23 -13.94 -0.96
N LEU A 25 9.76 -14.85 -1.81
CA LEU A 25 9.87 -16.29 -1.57
C LEU A 25 11.32 -16.76 -1.55
N MET A 26 12.15 -16.26 -2.46
CA MET A 26 13.58 -16.55 -2.50
C MET A 26 14.25 -16.15 -1.18
N ARG A 27 13.93 -14.98 -0.63
CA ARG A 27 14.43 -14.54 0.69
C ARG A 27 14.00 -15.49 1.81
N LEU A 28 12.74 -15.92 1.84
CA LEU A 28 12.22 -16.88 2.82
C LEU A 28 12.96 -18.22 2.74
N VAL A 29 13.16 -18.75 1.53
CA VAL A 29 13.84 -20.03 1.30
C VAL A 29 15.32 -19.96 1.71
N PHE A 30 16.03 -18.90 1.34
CA PHE A 30 17.43 -18.72 1.75
C PHE A 30 17.57 -18.64 3.28
N ARG A 31 16.64 -17.96 3.96
CA ARG A 31 16.65 -17.90 5.43
C ARG A 31 16.37 -19.25 6.05
N TRP A 32 15.36 -19.98 5.59
CA TRP A 32 15.08 -21.33 6.07
C TRP A 32 16.28 -22.25 5.91
N ARG A 33 17.03 -22.14 4.81
CA ARG A 33 18.26 -22.92 4.59
C ARG A 33 19.42 -22.49 5.49
N MET A 34 19.62 -21.19 5.74
CA MET A 34 20.76 -20.69 6.51
C MET A 34 20.60 -20.82 8.03
N LEU A 35 19.37 -20.70 8.55
CA LEU A 35 19.13 -20.59 10.01
C LEU A 35 18.46 -21.83 10.62
N GLY A 36 17.88 -22.71 9.79
CA GLY A 36 17.11 -23.86 10.25
C GLY A 36 15.78 -23.49 10.92
N LEU A 37 14.87 -24.45 11.03
CA LEU A 37 13.51 -24.25 11.58
C LEU A 37 13.47 -23.88 13.07
N ARG A 38 14.59 -23.96 13.79
CA ARG A 38 14.70 -23.60 15.23
C ARG A 38 15.18 -22.16 15.47
N GLY A 39 15.57 -21.45 14.41
CA GLY A 39 16.10 -20.08 14.47
C GLY A 39 15.15 -19.01 13.94
N LEU A 40 13.83 -19.25 13.89
CA LEU A 40 12.82 -18.27 13.49
C LEU A 40 12.90 -17.04 14.40
N ALA A 41 13.56 -15.99 13.92
CA ALA A 41 13.68 -14.71 14.60
C ALA A 41 12.46 -13.83 14.30
N GLY A 42 12.28 -12.75 15.09
CA GLY A 42 11.23 -11.74 14.89
C GLY A 42 11.11 -11.19 13.45
N ASP A 43 12.20 -11.28 12.69
CA ASP A 43 12.33 -10.86 11.31
C ASP A 43 11.44 -11.67 10.32
N ASP A 44 11.23 -12.97 10.57
CA ASP A 44 10.37 -13.81 9.70
C ASP A 44 8.88 -13.46 9.86
N TYR A 45 8.50 -12.87 10.99
CA TYR A 45 7.15 -12.32 11.19
C TYR A 45 6.87 -11.08 10.34
N THR A 46 7.89 -10.41 9.79
CA THR A 46 7.70 -9.26 8.90
C THR A 46 7.54 -9.68 7.44
N CYS A 47 8.09 -10.82 7.02
CA CYS A 47 7.97 -11.30 5.64
C CYS A 47 6.55 -11.75 5.28
N ILE A 48 5.82 -12.36 6.22
CA ILE A 48 4.43 -12.79 6.02
C ILE A 48 3.49 -11.60 5.72
N PRO A 49 3.44 -10.53 6.53
CA PRO A 49 2.60 -9.37 6.23
C PRO A 49 3.07 -8.63 4.98
N ILE A 50 4.37 -8.59 4.66
CA ILE A 50 4.86 -8.05 3.38
C ILE A 50 4.25 -8.84 2.22
N LEU A 51 4.31 -10.18 2.25
CA LEU A 51 3.75 -11.01 1.19
C LEU A 51 2.23 -10.83 1.08
N ALA A 52 1.51 -10.82 2.21
CA ALA A 52 0.07 -10.60 2.23
C ALA A 52 -0.31 -9.24 1.64
N CYS A 53 0.34 -8.16 2.07
CA CYS A 53 0.10 -6.82 1.53
C CYS A 53 0.49 -6.73 0.04
N HIS A 54 1.56 -7.41 -0.39
CA HIS A 54 1.97 -7.46 -1.80
C HIS A 54 0.90 -8.11 -2.68
N VAL A 55 0.36 -9.25 -2.25
CA VAL A 55 -0.73 -9.95 -2.95
C VAL A 55 -1.97 -9.07 -3.00
N VAL A 56 -2.40 -8.52 -1.86
CA VAL A 56 -3.62 -7.70 -1.81
C VAL A 56 -3.47 -6.42 -2.63
N ASN A 57 -2.28 -5.80 -2.67
CA ASN A 57 -2.03 -4.65 -3.52
C ASN A 57 -2.17 -5.01 -5.01
N ALA A 58 -1.55 -6.10 -5.47
CA ALA A 58 -1.63 -6.50 -6.88
C ALA A 58 -3.08 -6.86 -7.28
N THR A 59 -3.77 -7.66 -6.47
CA THR A 59 -5.17 -8.02 -6.74
C THR A 59 -6.09 -6.83 -6.62
N GLY A 60 -5.90 -5.96 -5.63
CA GLY A 60 -6.71 -4.77 -5.42
C GLY A 60 -6.54 -3.79 -6.58
N ALA A 61 -5.31 -3.54 -7.05
CA ALA A 61 -5.05 -2.69 -8.21
C ALA A 61 -5.75 -3.22 -9.47
N TYR A 62 -5.70 -4.54 -9.70
CA TYR A 62 -6.46 -5.18 -10.77
C TYR A 62 -7.97 -4.97 -10.61
N LEU A 63 -8.51 -5.10 -9.40
CA LEU A 63 -9.94 -4.87 -9.13
C LEU A 63 -10.33 -3.41 -9.36
N VAL A 64 -9.54 -2.43 -8.91
CA VAL A 64 -9.80 -1.01 -9.21
C VAL A 64 -9.82 -0.78 -10.71
N ALA A 65 -8.87 -1.37 -11.46
CA ALA A 65 -8.87 -1.27 -12.91
C ALA A 65 -10.09 -1.93 -13.58
N GLN A 66 -10.61 -3.02 -12.99
CA GLN A 66 -11.83 -3.65 -13.52
C GLN A 66 -13.10 -2.88 -13.15
N TYR A 67 -13.21 -2.34 -11.95
CA TYR A 67 -14.44 -1.68 -11.48
C TYR A 67 -14.51 -0.19 -11.86
N GLY A 68 -13.35 0.48 -11.98
CA GLY A 68 -13.24 1.94 -12.09
C GLY A 68 -13.45 2.64 -10.74
N ASN A 69 -12.94 3.86 -10.59
CA ASN A 69 -13.11 4.67 -9.38
C ASN A 69 -13.76 6.03 -9.71
N ASN A 70 -13.87 6.89 -8.70
CA ASN A 70 -14.39 8.25 -8.82
C ASN A 70 -13.36 9.28 -9.29
N ALA A 71 -12.07 8.91 -9.37
CA ALA A 71 -11.01 9.79 -9.85
C ALA A 71 -10.96 9.89 -11.38
N ASP A 72 -11.51 8.89 -12.06
CA ASP A 72 -11.45 8.79 -13.52
C ASP A 72 -12.54 9.58 -14.28
N PHE A 73 -13.51 10.20 -13.58
CA PHE A 73 -14.70 10.80 -14.20
C PHE A 73 -14.96 12.23 -13.73
N ASP A 74 -15.49 13.05 -14.63
CA ASP A 74 -15.99 14.39 -14.29
C ASP A 74 -17.47 14.37 -13.83
N GLN A 75 -17.91 15.46 -13.18
CA GLN A 75 -19.27 15.60 -12.65
C GLN A 75 -20.35 15.39 -13.73
N ASP A 76 -20.11 15.88 -14.95
CA ASP A 76 -21.05 15.74 -16.06
C ASP A 76 -21.18 14.28 -16.54
N GLU A 77 -20.07 13.52 -16.55
CA GLU A 77 -20.07 12.10 -16.94
C GLU A 77 -20.78 11.23 -15.89
N ILE A 78 -20.57 11.54 -14.62
CA ILE A 78 -21.20 10.89 -13.46
C ILE A 78 -22.72 11.11 -13.49
N ASN A 79 -23.17 12.32 -13.84
CA ASN A 79 -24.59 12.68 -13.90
C ASN A 79 -25.32 11.92 -15.03
N MET A 80 -24.64 11.62 -16.13
CA MET A 80 -25.19 10.83 -17.25
C MET A 80 -25.15 9.32 -17.00
N MET A 81 -24.54 8.88 -15.90
CA MET A 81 -24.30 7.48 -15.61
C MET A 81 -25.54 6.79 -15.05
N THR A 82 -25.79 5.54 -15.46
CA THR A 82 -26.85 4.71 -14.87
C THR A 82 -26.50 4.33 -13.42
N ASP A 83 -27.52 4.00 -12.62
CA ASP A 83 -27.30 3.66 -11.20
C ASP A 83 -26.51 2.35 -11.03
N GLU A 84 -26.62 1.43 -11.98
CA GLU A 84 -25.80 0.20 -12.00
C GLU A 84 -24.32 0.50 -12.20
N GLN A 85 -24.00 1.40 -13.13
CA GLN A 85 -22.63 1.86 -13.36
C GLN A 85 -22.08 2.62 -12.14
N ALA A 86 -22.89 3.46 -11.51
CA ALA A 86 -22.50 4.14 -10.28
C ALA A 86 -22.21 3.14 -9.14
N ALA A 87 -23.04 2.09 -8.99
CA ALA A 87 -22.80 1.04 -7.99
C ALA A 87 -21.48 0.29 -8.23
N ARG A 88 -21.10 0.08 -9.50
CA ARG A 88 -19.80 -0.49 -9.87
C ARG A 88 -18.63 0.39 -9.41
N LEU A 89 -18.71 1.70 -9.64
CA LEU A 89 -17.67 2.66 -9.24
C LEU A 89 -17.52 2.77 -7.71
N ILE A 90 -18.63 2.66 -6.96
CA ILE A 90 -18.57 2.62 -5.48
C ILE A 90 -17.65 1.50 -5.01
N VAL A 91 -17.69 0.33 -5.67
CA VAL A 91 -16.84 -0.81 -5.30
C VAL A 91 -15.37 -0.51 -5.60
N GLY A 92 -15.05 0.08 -6.75
CA GLY A 92 -13.67 0.43 -7.08
C GLY A 92 -13.10 1.55 -6.20
N SER A 93 -13.87 2.60 -5.90
CA SER A 93 -13.45 3.65 -4.96
C SER A 93 -13.17 3.12 -3.55
N LYS A 94 -13.94 2.12 -3.08
CA LYS A 94 -13.63 1.44 -1.80
C LYS A 94 -12.31 0.70 -1.84
N TRP A 95 -12.02 0.01 -2.95
CA TRP A 95 -10.76 -0.68 -3.15
C TRP A 95 -9.58 0.29 -3.24
N GLU A 96 -9.73 1.43 -3.89
CA GLU A 96 -8.70 2.46 -3.99
C GLU A 96 -8.24 2.97 -2.61
N ILE A 97 -9.18 3.26 -1.72
CA ILE A 97 -8.84 3.67 -0.35
C ILE A 97 -8.22 2.51 0.43
N ALA A 98 -8.74 1.29 0.28
CA ALA A 98 -8.12 0.11 0.88
C ALA A 98 -6.66 -0.06 0.40
N LEU A 99 -6.40 0.14 -0.90
CA LEU A 99 -5.06 0.10 -1.48
C LEU A 99 -4.16 1.18 -0.90
N ALA A 100 -4.65 2.40 -0.66
CA ALA A 100 -3.86 3.45 -0.01
C ALA A 100 -3.33 3.01 1.37
N PHE A 101 -4.17 2.35 2.18
CA PHE A 101 -3.75 1.79 3.47
C PHE A 101 -2.78 0.61 3.29
N ILE A 102 -3.07 -0.33 2.40
CA ILE A 102 -2.32 -1.57 2.24
C ILE A 102 -0.97 -1.33 1.58
N TYR A 103 -0.89 -0.41 0.62
CA TYR A 103 0.36 0.05 0.01
C TYR A 103 1.24 0.76 1.03
N SER A 104 0.65 1.64 1.85
CA SER A 104 1.38 2.30 2.95
C SER A 104 1.87 1.26 3.96
N ALA A 105 1.05 0.29 4.35
CA ALA A 105 1.50 -0.79 5.25
C ALA A 105 2.67 -1.60 4.64
N LEU A 106 2.60 -1.95 3.35
CA LEU A 106 3.66 -2.68 2.64
C LEU A 106 5.00 -1.93 2.71
N LEU A 107 5.01 -0.64 2.39
CA LEU A 107 6.22 0.19 2.41
C LEU A 107 6.85 0.26 3.82
N TRP A 108 6.02 0.40 4.85
CA TRP A 108 6.52 0.47 6.23
C TRP A 108 6.99 -0.88 6.76
N PHE A 109 6.36 -1.98 6.38
CA PHE A 109 6.88 -3.31 6.68
C PHE A 109 8.22 -3.58 5.98
N LEU A 110 8.41 -3.10 4.75
CA LEU A 110 9.70 -3.17 4.06
C LEU A 110 10.79 -2.38 4.80
N LYS A 111 10.48 -1.16 5.27
CA LYS A 111 11.39 -0.36 6.11
C LYS A 111 11.74 -1.09 7.41
N ALA A 112 10.74 -1.66 8.08
CA ALA A 112 10.94 -2.42 9.31
C ALA A 112 11.85 -3.64 9.09
N ASN A 113 11.64 -4.41 8.02
CA ASN A 113 12.50 -5.55 7.65
C ASN A 113 13.96 -5.12 7.41
N MET A 114 14.18 -4.02 6.68
CA MET A 114 15.53 -3.48 6.48
C MET A 114 16.19 -3.01 7.79
N LEU A 115 15.41 -2.45 8.72
CA LEU A 115 15.92 -2.07 10.04
C LEU A 115 16.33 -3.29 10.87
N PHE A 116 15.53 -4.37 10.86
CA PHE A 116 15.88 -5.62 11.54
C PHE A 116 17.14 -6.25 10.96
N LEU A 117 17.31 -6.22 9.64
CA LEU A 117 18.54 -6.69 8.98
C LEU A 117 19.75 -5.88 9.44
N SER A 118 19.63 -4.55 9.44
CA SER A 118 20.69 -3.64 9.90
C SER A 118 21.05 -3.88 11.37
N TRP A 119 20.06 -4.12 12.22
CA TRP A 119 20.27 -4.45 13.61
C TRP A 119 21.05 -5.75 13.81
N ARG A 120 20.71 -6.77 13.04
CA ARG A 120 21.40 -8.05 13.11
C ARG A 120 22.85 -7.95 12.66
N LEU A 121 23.13 -7.23 11.57
CA LEU A 121 24.49 -7.05 11.04
C LEU A 121 25.37 -6.23 11.98
N THR A 122 24.82 -5.20 12.61
CA THR A 122 25.57 -4.27 13.46
C THR A 122 25.52 -4.62 14.95
N ARG A 123 25.01 -5.80 15.31
CA ARG A 123 24.88 -6.24 16.72
C ARG A 123 26.19 -6.23 17.50
N SER A 124 27.36 -6.30 16.84
CA SER A 124 28.66 -6.22 17.54
C SER A 124 29.05 -4.80 17.98
N LEU A 125 28.33 -3.76 17.55
CA LEU A 125 28.56 -2.36 17.93
C LEU A 125 27.46 -1.91 18.92
N THR A 126 27.82 -1.83 20.20
CA THR A 126 26.88 -1.49 21.31
C THR A 126 26.19 -0.13 21.15
N TRP A 127 26.85 0.87 20.57
CA TRP A 127 26.28 2.19 20.30
C TRP A 127 25.12 2.17 19.28
N HIS A 128 25.10 1.22 18.35
CA HIS A 128 24.08 1.16 17.30
C HIS A 128 22.70 0.73 17.80
N ASN A 129 22.62 0.02 18.93
CA ASN A 129 21.34 -0.47 19.45
C ASN A 129 20.37 0.66 19.82
N HIS A 130 20.87 1.73 20.44
CA HIS A 130 20.03 2.88 20.78
C HIS A 130 19.55 3.61 19.52
N LEU A 131 20.45 3.84 18.56
CA LEU A 131 20.11 4.50 17.29
C LEU A 131 19.01 3.73 16.53
N ILE A 132 19.10 2.40 16.50
CA ILE A 132 18.10 1.55 15.83
C ILE A 132 16.74 1.64 16.50
N LEU A 133 16.68 1.68 17.84
CA LEU A 133 15.42 1.87 18.57
C LEU A 133 14.81 3.26 18.28
N TRP A 134 15.64 4.31 18.20
CA TRP A 134 15.18 5.65 17.80
C TRP A 134 14.62 5.66 16.37
N ILE A 135 15.31 5.04 15.41
CA ILE A 135 14.84 4.92 14.03
C ILE A 135 13.55 4.10 13.94
N ALA A 136 13.44 3.00 14.71
CA ALA A 136 12.21 2.22 14.79
C ALA A 136 11.02 3.08 15.26
N GLY A 137 11.24 3.93 16.27
CA GLY A 137 10.25 4.89 16.75
C GLY A 137 9.83 5.90 15.67
N ILE A 138 10.80 6.44 14.91
CA ILE A 138 10.52 7.37 13.80
C ILE A 138 9.71 6.69 12.69
N ILE A 139 10.07 5.46 12.30
CA ILE A 139 9.33 4.68 11.30
C ILE A 139 7.89 4.42 11.76
N PHE A 140 7.70 4.05 13.03
CA PHE A 140 6.37 3.82 13.58
C PHE A 140 5.53 5.11 13.62
N LEU A 141 6.13 6.22 14.07
CA LEU A 141 5.44 7.51 14.15
C LEU A 141 5.10 8.04 12.75
N SER A 142 5.98 7.86 11.77
CA SER A 142 5.72 8.25 10.38
C SER A 142 4.60 7.41 9.76
N TYR A 143 4.51 6.11 10.08
CA TYR A 143 3.39 5.26 9.66
C TYR A 143 2.06 5.79 10.19
N LEU A 144 2.04 6.11 11.49
CA LEU A 144 0.86 6.66 12.13
C LEU A 144 0.47 7.99 11.48
N GLY A 145 1.44 8.85 11.17
CA GLY A 145 1.23 10.09 10.42
C GLY A 145 0.54 9.86 9.07
N VAL A 146 0.97 8.85 8.31
CA VAL A 146 0.33 8.48 7.03
C VAL A 146 -1.10 7.99 7.25
N VAL A 147 -1.32 7.06 8.16
CA VAL A 147 -2.65 6.50 8.45
C VAL A 147 -3.61 7.61 8.90
N LEU A 148 -3.18 8.50 9.80
CA LEU A 148 -3.97 9.64 10.23
C LEU A 148 -4.23 10.61 9.08
N THR A 149 -3.26 10.83 8.19
CA THR A 149 -3.46 11.64 6.98
C THR A 149 -4.54 11.02 6.11
N ILE A 150 -4.52 9.71 5.84
CA ILE A 150 -5.55 9.04 5.06
C ILE A 150 -6.92 9.16 5.74
N VAL A 151 -7.01 9.03 7.06
CA VAL A 151 -8.30 9.11 7.78
C VAL A 151 -8.85 10.54 7.85
N PHE A 152 -8.01 11.54 8.10
CA PHE A 152 -8.44 12.93 8.29
C PHE A 152 -8.52 13.74 7.01
N ASN A 153 -7.95 13.26 5.92
CA ASN A 153 -7.95 13.97 4.65
C ASN A 153 -9.38 14.18 4.10
N CYS A 154 -10.30 13.24 4.37
CA CYS A 154 -11.70 13.40 4.04
C CYS A 154 -12.61 13.01 5.22
N TYR A 155 -13.36 13.98 5.72
CA TYR A 155 -14.39 13.77 6.73
C TYR A 155 -15.70 14.42 6.26
N PRO A 156 -16.84 13.70 6.31
CA PRO A 156 -17.04 12.30 6.74
C PRO A 156 -16.51 11.23 5.74
N PRO A 157 -16.16 10.01 6.21
CA PRO A 157 -15.43 9.01 5.42
C PRO A 157 -16.24 8.43 4.25
N TYR A 158 -17.58 8.51 4.27
CA TYR A 158 -18.40 8.02 3.16
C TYR A 158 -18.18 8.79 1.86
N LEU A 159 -17.61 10.00 1.94
CA LEU A 159 -17.26 10.81 0.78
C LEU A 159 -16.18 10.15 -0.08
N TYR A 160 -15.38 9.23 0.45
CA TYR A 160 -14.36 8.54 -0.35
C TYR A 160 -14.94 7.68 -1.47
N TRP A 161 -16.11 7.07 -1.25
CA TRP A 161 -16.79 6.22 -2.22
C TRP A 161 -18.12 6.82 -2.69
N GLN A 162 -18.34 8.11 -2.44
CA GLN A 162 -19.49 8.81 -2.98
C GLN A 162 -19.27 9.06 -4.47
N ILE A 163 -20.28 8.72 -5.27
CA ILE A 163 -20.26 8.90 -6.74
C ILE A 163 -21.20 10.05 -7.13
N LYS A 164 -22.46 10.04 -6.66
CA LYS A 164 -23.47 11.07 -6.98
C LYS A 164 -23.91 11.84 -5.72
N PRO A 165 -23.70 13.16 -5.61
CA PRO A 165 -22.81 14.01 -6.43
C PRO A 165 -21.33 13.70 -6.17
N LEU A 166 -20.44 14.15 -7.06
CA LEU A 166 -19.01 13.89 -6.95
C LEU A 166 -18.45 14.61 -5.70
N PRO A 167 -17.62 13.96 -4.88
CA PRO A 167 -17.06 14.55 -3.67
C PRO A 167 -16.03 15.65 -4.02
N PRO A 168 -15.63 16.50 -3.05
CA PRO A 168 -14.63 17.52 -3.31
C PRO A 168 -13.28 16.87 -3.68
N MET A 169 -12.50 17.51 -4.56
CA MET A 169 -11.23 16.98 -5.11
C MET A 169 -10.26 16.47 -4.03
N ARG A 170 -10.26 17.08 -2.84
CA ARG A 170 -9.46 16.63 -1.69
C ARG A 170 -9.66 15.16 -1.33
N CYS A 171 -10.87 14.61 -1.54
CA CYS A 171 -11.24 13.23 -1.22
C CYS A 171 -11.03 12.24 -2.38
N ILE A 172 -10.97 12.74 -3.62
CA ILE A 172 -10.88 11.92 -4.84
C ILE A 172 -9.43 11.68 -5.19
N GLN A 173 -8.66 12.77 -5.23
CA GLN A 173 -7.27 12.75 -5.62
C GLN A 173 -6.55 13.54 -4.56
N ALA A 174 -6.02 12.87 -3.55
CA ALA A 174 -5.39 13.51 -2.41
C ALA A 174 -3.88 13.69 -2.67
N PRO A 175 -3.44 14.78 -3.34
CA PRO A 175 -2.01 15.05 -3.54
C PRO A 175 -1.25 15.14 -2.22
N VAL A 176 -1.97 15.48 -1.13
CA VAL A 176 -1.43 15.47 0.23
C VAL A 176 -1.08 14.05 0.69
N ILE A 177 -1.93 13.06 0.44
CA ILE A 177 -1.63 11.66 0.80
C ILE A 177 -0.41 11.19 0.03
N PHE A 178 -0.38 11.41 -1.29
CA PHE A 178 0.77 11.05 -2.11
C PHE A 178 2.03 11.79 -1.66
N GLY A 179 1.97 13.10 -1.45
CA GLY A 179 3.11 13.91 -1.02
C GLY A 179 3.66 13.49 0.35
N VAL A 180 2.78 13.18 1.32
CA VAL A 180 3.19 12.69 2.64
C VAL A 180 3.81 11.30 2.54
N VAL A 181 3.20 10.39 1.77
CA VAL A 181 3.77 9.04 1.54
C VAL A 181 5.14 9.14 0.87
N PHE A 182 5.29 9.92 -0.20
CA PHE A 182 6.58 10.10 -0.87
C PHE A 182 7.62 10.77 0.03
N GLY A 183 7.25 11.85 0.72
CA GLY A 183 8.15 12.55 1.63
C GLY A 183 8.66 11.67 2.77
N LEU A 184 7.77 10.90 3.41
CA LEU A 184 8.11 9.97 4.49
C LEU A 184 8.73 8.66 3.98
N ASN A 185 8.60 8.34 2.69
CA ASN A 185 9.29 7.20 2.08
C ASN A 185 10.78 7.49 1.88
N VAL A 186 11.15 8.73 1.53
CA VAL A 186 12.55 9.15 1.37
C VAL A 186 13.31 9.15 2.70
N MET A 187 12.59 9.35 3.82
CA MET A 187 13.13 9.33 5.19
C MET A 187 13.28 7.89 5.72
#